data_AF-M6UKZ7-F1
#
_entry.id   AF-M6UKZ7-F1
#
_cell.length_a   1.000
_cell.length_b   1.000
_cell.length_c   1.000
_cell.angle_alpha   90.00
_cell.angle_beta   90.00
_cell.angle_gamma   90.00
#
_symmetry.space_group_name_H-M   'P 1'
#
loop_
_entity.id
_entity.type
_entity.pdbx_description
1 polymer ?
#
loop_
_entity_poly.entity_id
_entity_poly.type
_entity_poly.pdbx_seq_one_letter_code
_entity_poly.pdbx_strand_id
1 'polypeptide(L)' 'MSETTEKTRIQMITETEGVKYEIYIPRTNQPSILIYLDEESFFSFLNGLAEYGVELKRQEKQNV' A
#
# COMPACT_ATOMS: atom_id res chain seq x y z
N MET A 1 22.60 17.40 -4.96
CA MET A 1 21.59 16.45 -5.49
C MET A 1 20.58 16.27 -4.38
N SER A 2 19.39 16.88 -4.45
CA SER A 2 18.37 16.69 -3.42
C SER A 2 17.82 15.28 -3.52
N GLU A 3 17.94 14.49 -2.45
CA GLU A 3 17.19 13.25 -2.29
C GLU A 3 15.70 13.59 -2.21
N THR A 4 15.01 13.58 -3.36
CA THR A 4 13.56 13.45 -3.37
C THR A 4 13.24 12.01 -2.98
N THR A 5 13.00 11.77 -1.70
CA THR A 5 12.40 10.51 -1.24
C THR A 5 11.00 10.47 -1.82
N GLU A 6 10.85 9.80 -2.95
CA GLU A 6 9.53 9.55 -3.51
C GLU A 6 8.68 8.82 -2.46
N LYS A 7 7.39 9.16 -2.37
CA LYS A 7 6.46 8.52 -1.44
C LYS A 7 5.77 7.35 -2.14
N THR A 8 5.27 6.39 -1.36
CA THR A 8 4.33 5.37 -1.86
C THR A 8 3.14 6.05 -2.53
N ARG A 9 2.74 5.54 -3.69
CA ARG A 9 1.59 6.04 -4.47
C ARG A 9 0.61 4.90 -4.68
N ILE A 10 -0.68 5.22 -4.62
CA ILE A 10 -1.77 4.30 -4.96
C ILE A 10 -2.58 4.97 -6.06
N GLN A 11 -2.82 4.26 -7.16
CA GLN A 11 -3.56 4.75 -8.31
C GLN A 11 -4.65 3.75 -8.71
N MET A 12 -5.85 4.26 -9.00
CA MET A 12 -6.92 3.49 -9.64
C MET A 12 -6.77 3.58 -11.15
N ILE A 13 -6.93 2.45 -11.83
CA ILE A 13 -6.88 2.30 -13.28
C ILE A 13 -8.20 1.69 -13.72
N THR A 14 -8.92 2.36 -14.61
CA THR A 14 -10.18 1.86 -15.18
C THR A 14 -9.90 1.30 -16.57
N GLU A 15 -10.15 0.01 -16.75
CA GLU A 15 -10.02 -0.71 -18.02
C GLU A 15 -11.39 -1.20 -18.50
N THR A 16 -11.46 -1.65 -19.76
CA THR A 16 -12.67 -2.27 -20.32
C THR A 16 -13.12 -3.52 -19.57
N GLU A 17 -12.18 -4.21 -18.92
CA GLU A 17 -12.42 -5.46 -18.18
C GLU A 17 -12.75 -5.22 -16.69
N GLY A 18 -12.63 -3.99 -16.20
CA GLY A 18 -12.91 -3.64 -14.80
C GLY A 18 -11.95 -2.61 -14.21
N VAL A 19 -12.01 -2.45 -12.88
CA VAL A 19 -11.13 -1.57 -12.12
C VAL A 19 -9.93 -2.35 -11.58
N LYS A 20 -8.74 -1.76 -11.69
CA LYS A 20 -7.50 -2.24 -11.09
C LYS A 20 -6.88 -1.14 -10.24
N TYR A 21 -6.07 -1.55 -9.27
CA TYR A 21 -5.32 -0.67 -8.40
C TYR A 21 -3.83 -0.98 -8.52
N GLU A 22 -3.05 0.07 -8.71
CA GLU A 22 -1.59 0.04 -8.72
C GLU A 22 -1.07 0.63 -7.41
N ILE A 23 -0.16 -0.08 -6.75
CA ILE A 23 0.57 0.41 -5.59
C ILE A 23 2.06 0.45 -5.94
N TYR A 24 2.62 1.66 -5.96
CA TYR A 24 4.04 1.91 -6.21
C TYR A 24 4.76 2.28 -4.93
N ILE A 25 5.80 1.52 -4.56
CA ILE A 25 6.65 1.78 -3.39
C ILE A 25 8.07 2.06 -3.89
N PRO A 26 8.50 3.33 -3.96
CA PRO A 26 9.84 3.69 -4.39
C PRO A 26 10.90 3.22 -3.40
N ARG A 27 12.06 2.83 -3.93
CA ARG A 27 13.25 2.46 -3.14
C ARG A 27 14.49 3.14 -3.73
N THR A 28 15.37 3.66 -2.88
CA THR A 28 16.54 4.44 -3.31
C THR A 28 17.69 3.60 -3.86
N ASN A 29 17.91 2.40 -3.30
CA ASN A 29 19.05 1.53 -3.65
C ASN A 29 18.62 0.13 -4.14
N GLN A 30 17.34 -0.03 -4.46
CA GLN A 30 16.75 -1.29 -4.89
C GLN A 30 15.65 -1.01 -5.92
N PRO A 31 15.26 -2.00 -6.73
CA PRO A 31 14.09 -1.86 -7.57
C PRO A 31 12.86 -1.49 -6.74
N SER A 32 12.08 -0.52 -7.23
CA SER A 32 10.79 -0.18 -6.63
C SER A 32 9.85 -1.38 -6.65
N ILE A 33 8.98 -1.47 -5.65
CA ILE A 33 7.90 -2.46 -5.68
C ILE A 33 6.73 -1.89 -6.44
N LEU A 34 6.15 -2.73 -7.29
CA LEU A 34 4.93 -2.45 -8.02
C LEU A 34 3.96 -3.60 -7.80
N ILE A 35 2.77 -3.29 -7.29
CA ILE A 35 1.72 -4.27 -7.02
C ILE A 35 0.49 -3.87 -7.84
N TYR A 36 -0.03 -4.81 -8.62
CA TYR A 36 -1.30 -4.67 -9.32
C TYR A 36 -2.32 -5.59 -8.67
N LEU A 37 -3.46 -5.01 -8.32
CA LEU A 37 -4.58 -5.72 -7.69
C LEU A 37 -5.84 -5.44 -8.49
N ASP A 38 -6.65 -6.48 -8.70
CA ASP A 38 -8.07 -6.25 -9.03
C ASP A 38 -8.79 -5.59 -7.85
N GLU A 39 -10.02 -5.13 -8.11
CA GLU A 39 -10.83 -4.42 -7.13
C GLU A 39 -11.07 -5.23 -5.84
N GLU A 40 -11.44 -6.51 -5.97
CA GLU A 40 -11.72 -7.38 -4.82
C GLU A 40 -10.47 -7.58 -3.96
N SER A 41 -9.34 -7.88 -4.60
CA SER A 41 -8.05 -8.07 -3.95
C SER A 41 -7.57 -6.79 -3.27
N PHE A 42 -7.81 -5.63 -3.88
CA PHE A 42 -7.45 -4.33 -3.28
C PHE A 42 -8.25 -4.05 -2.00
N PHE A 43 -9.57 -4.26 -2.01
CA PHE A 43 -10.38 -4.08 -0.80
C PHE A 43 -10.02 -5.09 0.30
N SER A 44 -9.75 -6.34 -0.07
CA SER A 44 -9.24 -7.36 0.86
C SER A 44 -7.91 -6.93 1.50
N PHE A 45 -6.98 -6.37 0.70
CA PHE A 45 -5.71 -5.81 1.19
C PHE A 45 -5.92 -4.66 2.19
N LEU A 46 -6.83 -3.71 1.88
CA LEU A 46 -7.14 -2.61 2.79
C LEU A 46 -7.71 -3.09 4.13
N ASN A 47 -8.58 -4.10 4.11
CA ASN A 47 -9.12 -4.70 5.33
C ASN A 47 -8.01 -5.31 6.19
N GLY A 48 -7.11 -6.09 5.58
CA GLY A 48 -5.95 -6.65 6.30
C GLY A 48 -5.06 -5.57 6.93
N LEU A 49 -4.83 -4.45 6.24
CA LEU A 49 -4.08 -3.32 6.79
C LEU A 49 -4.80 -2.65 7.97
N ALA A 50 -6.12 -2.49 7.88
CA ALA A 50 -6.92 -1.89 8.95
C ALA A 50 -6.89 -2.76 10.22
N GLU A 51 -7.07 -4.08 10.08
CA GLU A 51 -6.95 -5.05 11.18
C GLU A 51 -5.57 -5.00 11.83
N TYR A 52 -4.52 -5.00 11.01
CA TYR A 52 -3.15 -4.91 11.53
C TYR A 52 -2.88 -3.58 12.25
N GLY A 53 -3.42 -2.47 11.74
CA GLY A 53 -3.30 -1.16 12.39
C GLY A 53 -3.96 -1.09 13.78
N VAL A 54 -5.06 -1.82 13.99
CA VAL A 54 -5.69 -1.98 15.31
C VAL A 54 -4.77 -2.74 16.27
N GLU A 55 -4.17 -3.82 15.79
CA GLU A 55 -3.25 -4.65 16.59
C GLU A 55 -1.99 -3.87 17.01
N LEU A 56 -1.40 -3.07 16.12
CA LEU A 56 -0.26 -2.20 16.45
C LEU A 56 -0.58 -1.23 17.60
N LYS A 57 -1.74 -0.56 17.55
CA LYS A 57 -2.16 0.35 18.63
C LYS A 57 -2.41 -0.37 19.95
N ARG A 58 -2.83 -1.63 19.90
CA ARG A 58 -3.02 -2.46 21.11
C ARG A 58 -1.68 -2.75 21.78
N GLN A 59 -0.64 -3.05 20.99
CA GLN A 59 0.71 -3.32 21.48
C GLN A 59 1.38 -2.08 22.07
N GLU A 60 1.21 -0.90 21.45
CA GLU A 60 1.73 0.37 22.00
C GLU A 60 1.17 0.66 23.40
N LYS A 61 -0.11 0.36 23.66
CA LYS A 61 -0.73 0.56 24.98
C LYS A 61 -0.30 -0.47 26.04
N GLN A 62 0.23 -1.63 25.64
CA GLN A 62 0.71 -2.65 26.57
C GLN A 62 2.18 -2.42 26.98
N ASN A 63 2.91 -1.58 26.24
CA ASN A 63 4.30 -1.23 26.51
C ASN A 63 4.45 0.10 27.28
N VAL A 64 3.36 0.65 27.82
CA VAL A 64 3.31 1.87 28.67
C VAL A 64 2.90 1.51 30.09
#